data_AF-A0A7Y4XGC8-F1
#
_entry.id   AF-A0A7Y4XGC8-F1
#
_cell.length_a   1.000
_cell.length_b   1.000
_cell.length_c   1.000
_cell.angle_alpha   90.00
_cell.angle_beta   90.00
_cell.angle_gamma   90.00
#
_symmetry.space_group_name_H-M   'P 1'
#
loop_
_entity.id
_entity.type
_entity.pdbx_description
1 polymer ?
#
loop_
_entity_poly.entity_id
_entity_poly.type
_entity_poly.pdbx_seq_one_letter_code
_entity_poly.pdbx_strand_id
1 'polypeptide(L)'
;MLLTYCRNEKGEERLYLTPHGSLAAWITPDGSAGAWAYHSSQSPCDNSADFDALKREPSQLYLLSELAGLAGVDEEALPDVPFETLAQLAVPLAQPHHQRLARRRGRDADTGWRITPVPPR
;
A
#
# COMPACT_ATOMS: atom_id res chain seq x y z
N MET A 1 -3.86 -11.77 1.17
CA MET A 1 -3.84 -10.46 0.45
C MET A 1 -2.78 -10.45 -0.67
N LEU A 2 -2.96 -9.65 -1.75
CA LEU A 2 -1.93 -9.35 -2.75
C LEU A 2 -1.36 -7.94 -2.52
N LEU A 3 -0.02 -7.86 -2.51
CA LEU A 3 0.77 -6.66 -2.32
C LEU A 3 1.43 -6.25 -3.64
N THR A 4 1.23 -5.00 -4.07
CA THR A 4 1.80 -4.47 -5.31
C THR A 4 2.60 -3.20 -5.03
N TYR A 5 3.92 -3.27 -5.17
CA TYR A 5 4.79 -2.10 -5.07
C TYR A 5 4.83 -1.33 -6.39
N CYS A 6 4.67 -0.02 -6.28
CA CYS A 6 4.67 0.91 -7.39
C CYS A 6 5.55 2.11 -7.08
N ARG A 7 6.22 2.61 -8.12
CA ARG A 7 6.98 3.86 -8.07
C ARG A 7 6.61 4.73 -9.26
N ASN A 8 6.53 6.05 -9.07
CA ASN A 8 6.27 6.98 -10.17
C ASN A 8 7.55 7.68 -10.65
N GLU A 9 7.41 8.45 -11.73
CA GLU A 9 8.52 9.18 -12.36
C GLU A 9 9.13 10.27 -11.46
N LYS A 10 8.40 10.70 -10.43
CA LYS A 10 8.89 11.63 -9.40
C LYS A 10 9.64 10.92 -8.27
N GLY A 11 9.71 9.59 -8.32
CA GLY A 11 10.36 8.77 -7.30
C GLY A 11 9.48 8.47 -6.09
N GLU A 12 8.21 8.88 -6.09
CA GLU A 12 7.26 8.57 -5.02
C GLU A 12 6.90 7.07 -5.05
N GLU A 13 6.67 6.51 -3.87
CA GLU A 13 6.50 5.07 -3.67
C GLU A 13 5.14 4.75 -3.04
N ARG A 14 4.53 3.66 -3.48
CA ARG A 14 3.26 3.14 -2.96
C ARG A 14 3.29 1.63 -2.89
N LEU A 15 2.76 1.09 -1.79
CA LEU A 15 2.44 -0.33 -1.68
C LEU A 15 0.92 -0.49 -1.62
N TYR A 16 0.35 -1.06 -2.67
CA TYR A 16 -1.09 -1.31 -2.76
C TYR A 16 -1.48 -2.59 -2.03
N LEU A 17 -2.54 -2.49 -1.23
CA LEU A 17 -3.14 -3.57 -0.44
C LEU A 17 -4.43 -4.03 -1.12
N THR A 18 -4.44 -5.27 -1.64
CA THR A 18 -5.60 -5.81 -2.38
C THR A 18 -6.06 -7.15 -1.79
N PRO A 19 -7.26 -7.22 -1.19
CA PRO A 19 -7.73 -8.46 -0.57
C PRO A 19 -8.13 -9.51 -1.61
N HIS A 20 -8.80 -9.10 -2.71
CA HIS A 20 -9.29 -10.01 -3.77
C HIS A 20 -9.38 -9.34 -5.16
N GLY A 21 -8.33 -8.64 -5.60
CA GLY A 21 -8.25 -8.08 -6.96
C GLY A 21 -9.00 -6.76 -7.21
N SER A 22 -9.57 -6.15 -6.16
CA SER A 22 -10.02 -4.75 -6.18
C SER A 22 -9.14 -3.91 -5.24
N LEU A 23 -8.86 -2.67 -5.65
CA LEU A 23 -8.04 -1.75 -4.87
C LEU A 23 -8.76 -1.32 -3.59
N ALA A 24 -8.27 -1.77 -2.44
CA ALA A 24 -8.86 -1.43 -1.14
C ALA A 24 -8.09 -0.28 -0.46
N ALA A 25 -6.76 -0.35 -0.44
CA ALA A 25 -5.92 0.65 0.22
C ALA A 25 -4.50 0.70 -0.36
N TRP A 26 -3.73 1.69 0.04
CA TRP A 26 -2.28 1.71 -0.16
C TRP A 26 -1.57 2.37 1.02
N ILE A 27 -0.28 2.07 1.16
CA ILE A 27 0.61 2.77 2.07
C ILE A 27 1.70 3.50 1.29
N THR A 28 2.18 4.62 1.83
CA THR A 28 3.31 5.40 1.30
C THR A 28 4.37 5.52 2.38
N PRO A 29 5.68 5.64 2.06
CA PRO A 29 6.66 6.01 3.06
C PRO A 29 6.27 7.35 3.67
N ASP A 30 6.34 7.46 5.00
CA ASP A 30 6.13 8.71 5.73
C ASP A 30 7.48 9.22 6.23
N GLY A 31 7.79 10.47 5.89
CA GLY A 31 9.04 11.11 6.30
C GLY A 31 8.94 11.85 7.62
N SER A 32 7.78 11.87 8.27
CA SER A 32 7.46 12.84 9.32
C SER A 32 7.22 12.28 10.72
N ALA A 33 6.70 11.06 10.89
CA ALA A 33 6.55 10.47 12.25
C ALA A 33 6.39 8.94 12.33
N GLY A 34 6.03 8.25 11.25
CA GLY A 34 5.93 6.78 11.21
C GLY A 34 6.73 6.18 10.07
N ALA A 35 6.86 4.85 10.03
CA ALA A 35 7.53 4.18 8.91
C ALA A 35 6.77 4.34 7.58
N TRP A 36 5.45 4.56 7.62
CA TRP A 36 4.57 4.70 6.47
C TRP A 36 3.21 5.31 6.87
N ALA A 37 2.48 5.86 5.90
CA ALA A 37 1.12 6.39 6.05
C ALA A 37 0.10 5.54 5.29
N TYR A 38 -1.10 5.34 5.86
CA TYR A 38 -2.19 4.57 5.26
C TYR A 38 -3.20 5.43 4.51
N HIS A 39 -3.67 4.91 3.38
CA HIS A 39 -4.63 5.56 2.50
C HIS A 39 -5.73 4.58 2.09
N SER A 40 -6.99 4.97 2.26
CA SER A 40 -8.15 4.18 1.81
C SER A 40 -8.60 4.60 0.41
N SER A 41 -8.95 3.62 -0.44
CA SER A 41 -9.51 3.93 -1.76
C SER A 41 -10.91 4.57 -1.71
N GLN A 42 -11.62 4.38 -0.59
CA GLN A 42 -12.95 4.93 -0.35
C GLN A 42 -12.90 6.38 0.14
N SER A 43 -11.82 6.80 0.81
CA SER A 43 -11.61 8.17 1.29
C SER A 43 -10.16 8.62 1.02
N PRO A 44 -9.84 9.00 -0.23
CA PRO A 44 -8.46 9.27 -0.65
C PRO A 44 -7.86 10.58 -0.09
N CYS A 45 -8.65 11.36 0.67
CA CYS A 45 -8.19 12.55 1.38
C CYS A 45 -7.94 12.28 2.88
N ASP A 46 -8.41 11.14 3.40
CA ASP A 46 -8.16 10.74 4.77
C ASP A 46 -6.85 9.96 4.83
N ASN A 47 -5.76 10.72 4.93
CA ASN A 47 -4.47 10.16 5.29
C ASN A 47 -4.51 9.92 6.81
N SER A 48 -4.65 8.67 7.24
CA SER A 48 -4.53 8.38 8.68
C SER A 48 -3.08 8.07 9.00
N ALA A 49 -2.43 9.00 9.68
CA ALA A 49 -1.22 8.71 10.45
C ALA A 49 -1.57 8.04 11.80
N ASP A 50 -2.84 8.09 12.20
CA ASP A 50 -3.34 7.48 13.43
C ASP A 50 -3.75 6.03 13.17
N PHE A 51 -2.91 5.10 13.61
CA PHE A 51 -3.15 3.66 13.46
C PHE A 51 -4.33 3.15 14.29
N ASP A 52 -4.60 3.77 15.46
CA ASP A 52 -5.71 3.37 16.33
C ASP A 52 -7.06 3.81 15.73
N ALA A 53 -7.09 4.91 14.97
CA ALA A 53 -8.26 5.29 14.20
C ALA A 53 -8.58 4.27 13.08
N LEU A 54 -7.55 3.69 12.44
CA LEU A 54 -7.73 2.71 11.37
C LEU A 54 -8.33 1.38 11.86
N LYS A 55 -8.02 0.98 13.10
CA LYS A 55 -8.59 -0.23 13.73
C LYS A 55 -10.11 -0.15 13.93
N ARG A 56 -10.71 1.04 13.89
CA ARG A 56 -12.16 1.23 14.11
C ARG A 56 -13.01 0.80 12.92
N GLU A 57 -12.43 0.72 11.73
CA GLU A 57 -13.11 0.29 10.51
C GLU A 57 -12.81 -1.20 10.22
N PRO A 58 -13.79 -2.10 10.31
CA PRO A 58 -13.56 -3.55 10.19
C PRO A 58 -12.87 -3.97 8.88
N SER A 59 -13.16 -3.26 7.79
CA SER A 59 -12.56 -3.52 6.47
C SER A 59 -11.09 -3.11 6.39
N GLN A 60 -10.68 -2.09 7.14
CA GLN A 60 -9.29 -1.63 7.22
C GLN A 60 -8.51 -2.51 8.18
N LEU A 61 -9.12 -2.85 9.32
CA LEU A 61 -8.55 -3.80 10.28
C LEU A 61 -8.16 -5.10 9.59
N TYR A 62 -9.06 -5.70 8.81
CA TYR A 62 -8.75 -6.93 8.06
C TYR A 62 -7.50 -6.80 7.17
N LEU A 63 -7.32 -5.66 6.47
CA LEU A 63 -6.15 -5.45 5.61
C LEU A 63 -4.87 -5.30 6.42
N LEU A 64 -4.95 -4.62 7.57
CA LEU A 64 -3.81 -4.43 8.47
C LEU A 64 -3.44 -5.75 9.17
N SER A 65 -4.41 -6.54 9.60
CA SER A 65 -4.20 -7.90 10.14
C SER A 65 -3.51 -8.80 9.13
N GLU A 66 -3.98 -8.80 7.88
CA GLU A 66 -3.34 -9.56 6.79
C GLU A 66 -1.91 -9.07 6.51
N LEU A 67 -1.67 -7.74 6.56
CA LEU A 67 -0.35 -7.17 6.36
C LEU A 67 0.61 -7.55 7.49
N ALA A 68 0.16 -7.49 8.74
CA ALA A 68 0.92 -7.93 9.92
C ALA A 68 1.27 -9.41 9.83
N GLY A 69 0.30 -10.26 9.46
CA GLY A 69 0.51 -11.68 9.23
C GLY A 69 1.56 -11.97 8.16
N LEU A 70 1.58 -11.20 7.06
CA LEU A 70 2.61 -11.32 6.02
C LEU A 70 3.99 -10.84 6.50
N ALA A 71 4.04 -9.80 7.32
CA ALA A 71 5.27 -9.27 7.90
C ALA A 71 5.82 -10.11 9.07
N GLY A 72 5.02 -11.06 9.58
CA GLY A 72 5.40 -11.91 10.71
C GLY A 72 5.49 -11.14 12.04
N VAL A 73 4.69 -10.07 12.18
CA VAL A 73 4.64 -9.23 13.38
C VAL A 73 3.21 -9.16 13.91
N ASP A 74 3.08 -8.74 15.17
CA ASP A 74 1.78 -8.40 15.73
C ASP A 74 1.25 -7.10 15.11
N GLU A 75 -0.08 -6.96 15.05
CA GLU A 75 -0.74 -5.77 14.49
C GLU A 75 -0.28 -4.47 15.18
N GLU A 76 0.00 -4.52 16.48
CA GLU A 76 0.47 -3.38 17.26
C GLU A 76 1.88 -2.92 16.88
N ALA A 77 2.73 -3.84 16.39
CA ALA A 77 4.09 -3.56 15.95
C ALA A 77 4.16 -3.17 14.46
N LEU A 78 3.07 -3.34 13.71
CA LEU A 78 3.01 -3.05 12.28
C LEU A 78 3.41 -1.60 11.92
N PRO A 79 2.99 -0.55 12.67
CA PRO A 79 3.39 0.84 12.39
C PRO A 79 4.90 1.09 12.46
N ASP A 80 5.63 0.28 13.24
CA ASP A 80 7.08 0.38 13.41
C ASP A 80 7.85 -0.37 12.32
N VAL A 81 7.17 -1.19 11.51
CA VAL A 81 7.82 -1.93 10.42
C VAL A 81 8.17 -0.96 9.28
N PRO A 82 9.44 -0.85 8.87
CA PRO A 82 9.86 0.01 7.77
C PRO A 82 9.08 -0.27 6.49
N PHE A 83 8.73 0.80 5.76
CA PHE A 83 8.05 0.68 4.46
C PHE A 83 8.80 -0.26 3.51
N GLU A 84 10.14 -0.19 3.49
CA GLU A 84 10.98 -1.02 2.61
C GLU A 84 10.90 -2.50 2.96
N THR A 85 10.66 -2.83 4.23
CA THR A 85 10.45 -4.22 4.67
C THR A 85 9.10 -4.72 4.18
N LEU A 86 8.05 -3.93 4.32
CA LEU A 86 6.72 -4.26 3.80
C LEU A 86 6.70 -4.35 2.27
N ALA A 87 7.43 -3.46 1.60
CA ALA A 87 7.56 -3.45 0.15
C ALA A 87 8.21 -4.74 -0.36
N GLN A 88 9.20 -5.30 0.33
CA GLN A 88 9.84 -6.58 -0.04
C GLN A 88 8.90 -7.78 0.01
N LEU A 89 7.78 -7.69 0.73
CA LEU A 89 6.73 -8.71 0.73
C LEU A 89 5.86 -8.65 -0.53
N ALA A 90 5.99 -7.59 -1.34
CA ALA A 90 5.31 -7.50 -2.62
C ALA A 90 5.79 -8.60 -3.55
N VAL A 91 4.86 -9.44 -4.00
CA VAL A 91 5.16 -10.49 -4.98
C VAL A 91 5.61 -9.79 -6.26
N PRO A 92 6.78 -10.13 -6.81
CA PRO A 92 7.12 -9.72 -8.16
C PRO A 92 6.05 -10.31 -9.07
N LEU A 93 5.20 -9.48 -9.67
CA LEU A 93 4.31 -9.95 -10.71
C LEU A 93 5.22 -10.51 -11.82
N ALA A 94 5.26 -11.85 -11.94
CA ALA A 94 6.16 -12.57 -12.83
C ALA A 94 5.94 -12.25 -14.32
N GLN A 95 4.97 -11.38 -14.62
CA GLN A 95 4.68 -10.90 -15.96
C GLN A 95 4.21 -9.44 -15.83
N PRO A 96 4.71 -8.51 -16.67
CA PRO A 96 4.17 -7.17 -16.79
C PRO A 96 2.85 -7.25 -17.55
N HIS A 97 1.89 -8.02 -17.04
CA HIS A 97 0.54 -7.90 -17.53
C HIS A 97 0.04 -6.54 -17.10
N HIS A 98 -0.41 -5.80 -18.09
CA HIS A 98 -1.07 -4.51 -18.00
C HIS A 98 -2.36 -4.60 -17.16
N GLN A 99 -2.27 -5.00 -15.88
CA GLN A 99 -3.25 -4.65 -14.88
C GLN A 99 -3.10 -3.15 -14.67
N ARG A 100 -3.78 -2.39 -15.54
CA ARG A 100 -4.18 -1.03 -15.25
C ARG A 100 -4.87 -1.07 -13.90
N LEU A 101 -4.18 -0.60 -12.86
CA LEU A 101 -4.80 -0.16 -11.62
C LEU A 101 -5.99 0.73 -12.00
N ALA A 102 -7.15 0.48 -11.39
CA ALA A 102 -8.45 0.97 -11.82
C ALA A 102 -8.39 2.43 -12.30
N ARG A 103 -8.65 2.63 -13.60
CA ARG A 103 -8.77 3.98 -14.18
C ARG A 103 -10.04 4.58 -13.60
N ARG A 104 -9.95 5.59 -12.73
CA ARG A 104 -11.10 6.45 -12.45
C ARG A 104 -11.55 7.03 -13.80
N ARG A 105 -12.80 6.76 -14.18
CA ARG A 105 -13.46 7.47 -15.30
C ARG A 105 -13.69 8.90 -14.83
N GLY A 106 -12.71 9.77 -15.07
CA GLY A 106 -12.84 11.19 -14.78
C GLY A 106 -11.48 11.82 -14.59
N ARG A 107 -11.05 12.55 -15.63
CA ARG A 107 -9.95 13.53 -15.67
C ARG A 107 -8.88 13.33 -14.60
N ASP A 108 -7.90 12.49 -14.90
CA ASP A 108 -6.50 12.87 -14.73
C ASP A 108 -5.68 12.00 -15.68
N ALA A 109 -4.91 12.69 -16.51
CA ALA A 109 -3.91 12.10 -17.37
C ALA A 109 -2.84 11.39 -16.52
N ASP A 110 -2.24 10.34 -17.08
CA ASP A 110 -0.95 9.74 -16.67
C ASP A 110 -0.43 10.14 -15.28
N THR A 111 -0.86 9.46 -14.22
CA THR A 111 -0.25 9.63 -12.89
C THR A 111 1.14 8.98 -12.79
N GLY A 112 1.69 8.44 -13.88
CA GLY A 112 3.08 7.97 -13.98
C GLY A 112 3.45 6.77 -13.08
N TRP A 113 2.50 6.18 -12.35
CA TRP A 113 2.74 5.03 -11.47
C TRP A 113 2.98 3.76 -12.28
N ARG A 114 4.13 3.12 -12.04
CA ARG A 114 4.50 1.87 -12.69
C ARG A 114 4.75 0.80 -11.64
N ILE A 115 4.23 -0.39 -11.88
CA ILE A 115 4.62 -1.58 -11.11
C ILE A 115 6.11 -1.75 -11.32
N THR A 116 6.86 -1.72 -10.22
CA THR A 116 8.31 -1.77 -10.25
C THR A 116 8.74 -2.97 -9.42
N PRO A 117 9.72 -3.77 -9.85
CA PRO A 117 10.32 -4.74 -8.94
C PRO A 117 10.95 -3.99 -7.77
N VAL A 118 10.76 -4.51 -6.56
CA VAL A 118 11.38 -3.94 -5.35
C VAL A 118 12.90 -4.03 -5.53
N PRO A 119 13.65 -2.93 -5.35
CA PRO A 119 15.11 -2.98 -5.52
C PRO A 119 15.74 -3.94 -4.50
N PRO A 120 16.71 -4.78 -4.91
CA PRO A 120 17.48 -5.58 -3.97
C PRO A 120 18.33 -4.65 -3.09
N ARG A 121 18.39 -4.95 -1.78
CA ARG A 121 19.27 -4.26 -0.82
C ARG A 121 20.74 -4.56 -1.08
#